data_AF-A0AAW7VWA3-F1
#
_entry.id   AF-A0AAW7VWA3-F1
#
_cell.length_a   1.000
_cell.length_b   1.000
_cell.length_c   1.000
_cell.angle_alpha   90.00
_cell.angle_beta   90.00
_cell.angle_gamma   90.00
#
_symmetry.space_group_name_H-M   'P 1'
#
loop_
_entity.id
_entity.type
_entity.pdbx_description
1 polymer ?
#
loop_
_entity_poly.entity_id
_entity_poly.type
_entity_poly.pdbx_seq_one_letter_code
_entity_poly.pdbx_strand_id
1 'polypeptide(L)'
;MPRVTQREQYNRHLFLRTAWTDPSKQTCLAVLSATEQWKIHTFYRPSEELTLKQFRNHLHIIQRDHPQLRHVSGKLYRRIEHAVAQHTQRQTKQQASAEGRKQNKVPARRGGPVVVYGVVRPKPDLNKLLKALVEMAREEQDEDNKSRS
;
A
#
# COMPACT_ATOMS: atom_id res chain seq x y z
N MET A 1 10.82 25.73 -7.29
CA MET A 1 11.06 24.28 -7.08
C MET A 1 11.74 23.71 -8.31
N PRO A 2 12.86 22.97 -8.18
CA PRO A 2 13.52 22.35 -9.32
C PRO A 2 12.55 21.42 -10.07
N ARG A 3 12.58 21.49 -11.40
CA ARG A 3 11.69 20.72 -12.27
C ARG A 3 12.01 19.25 -12.11
N VAL A 4 11.04 18.46 -11.67
CA VAL A 4 11.20 17.00 -11.53
C VAL A 4 11.51 16.40 -12.90
N THR A 5 12.69 15.80 -13.04
CA THR A 5 13.15 15.18 -14.29
C THR A 5 12.33 13.92 -14.59
N GLN A 6 12.36 13.45 -15.84
CA GLN A 6 11.68 12.18 -16.20
C GLN A 6 12.26 10.99 -15.41
N ARG A 7 13.57 10.99 -15.18
CA ARG A 7 14.24 9.95 -14.38
C ARG A 7 13.78 9.96 -12.92
N GLU A 8 13.62 11.14 -12.35
CA GLU A 8 13.09 11.29 -10.99
C GLU A 8 11.64 10.80 -10.90
N GLN A 9 10.78 11.09 -11.89
CA GLN A 9 9.42 10.53 -11.93
C GLN A 9 9.42 9.00 -11.98
N TYR A 10 10.36 8.41 -12.72
CA TYR A 10 10.52 6.96 -12.78
C TYR A 10 11.00 6.36 -11.46
N ASN A 11 11.95 7.01 -10.78
CA ASN A 11 12.36 6.58 -9.43
C ASN A 11 11.18 6.58 -8.45
N ARG A 12 10.28 7.57 -8.55
CA ARG A 12 9.04 7.59 -7.75
C ARG A 12 8.10 6.46 -8.10
N HIS A 13 7.96 6.10 -9.38
CA HIS A 13 7.23 4.90 -9.80
C HIS A 13 7.81 3.64 -9.14
N LEU A 14 9.14 3.45 -9.19
CA LEU A 14 9.80 2.31 -8.55
C LEU A 14 9.57 2.28 -7.03
N PHE A 15 9.69 3.43 -6.37
CA PHE A 15 9.40 3.55 -4.93
C PHE A 15 7.96 3.15 -4.60
N LEU A 16 6.99 3.70 -5.35
CA LEU A 16 5.57 3.41 -5.14
C LEU A 16 5.25 1.95 -5.44
N ARG A 17 5.88 1.35 -6.46
CA ARG A 17 5.76 -0.09 -6.75
C ARG A 17 6.24 -0.92 -5.57
N THR A 18 7.41 -0.61 -5.01
CA THR A 18 7.92 -1.32 -3.82
C THR A 18 6.95 -1.19 -2.64
N ALA A 19 6.45 0.02 -2.36
CA ALA A 19 5.46 0.23 -1.31
C ALA A 19 4.12 -0.50 -1.57
N TRP A 20 3.78 -0.69 -2.85
CA TRP A 20 2.59 -1.41 -3.30
C TRP A 20 2.72 -2.92 -3.20
N THR A 21 3.89 -3.48 -3.54
CA THR A 21 4.12 -4.93 -3.54
C THR A 21 4.47 -5.47 -2.15
N ASP A 22 5.16 -4.69 -1.33
CA ASP A 22 5.60 -5.08 0.01
C ASP A 22 4.43 -5.00 1.02
N PRO A 23 3.95 -6.13 1.56
CA PRO A 23 2.84 -6.15 2.51
C PRO A 23 3.11 -5.32 3.76
N SER A 24 4.37 -5.21 4.19
CA SER A 24 4.76 -4.44 5.38
C SER A 24 4.61 -2.93 5.18
N LYS A 25 4.61 -2.46 3.92
CA LYS A 25 4.53 -1.04 3.55
C LYS A 25 3.18 -0.66 2.94
N GLN A 26 2.35 -1.64 2.58
CA GLN A 26 1.02 -1.40 2.00
C GLN A 26 0.13 -0.53 2.88
N THR A 27 0.23 -0.64 4.21
CA THR A 27 -0.52 0.20 5.16
C THR A 27 -0.20 1.68 5.01
N CYS A 28 0.99 2.05 4.53
CA CYS A 28 1.37 3.44 4.29
C CYS A 28 0.58 4.07 3.13
N LEU A 29 0.00 3.27 2.23
CA LEU A 29 -0.86 3.75 1.15
C LEU A 29 -2.24 4.18 1.65
N ALA A 30 -2.67 3.63 2.80
CA ALA A 30 -3.94 3.98 3.43
C ALA A 30 -3.94 5.40 4.05
N VAL A 31 -2.80 6.10 4.04
CA VAL A 31 -2.75 7.54 4.35
C VAL A 31 -3.52 8.39 3.32
N LEU A 32 -3.83 7.81 2.15
CA LEU A 32 -4.59 8.42 1.08
C LEU A 32 -6.03 7.89 1.07
N SER A 33 -6.99 8.77 0.77
CA SER A 33 -8.37 8.38 0.47
C SER A 33 -8.44 7.52 -0.80
N ALA A 34 -9.52 6.75 -0.97
CA ALA A 34 -9.72 5.90 -2.15
C ALA A 34 -9.52 6.66 -3.47
N THR A 35 -10.12 7.85 -3.62
CA THR A 35 -9.99 8.69 -4.82
C THR A 35 -8.56 9.17 -5.04
N GLU A 36 -7.81 9.44 -3.98
CA GLU A 36 -6.39 9.82 -4.08
C GLU A 36 -5.51 8.63 -4.48
N GLN A 37 -5.80 7.43 -3.96
CA GLN A 37 -5.13 6.20 -4.37
C GLN A 37 -5.34 5.94 -5.87
N TRP A 38 -6.57 6.14 -6.38
CA TRP A 38 -6.86 6.08 -7.82
C TRP A 38 -6.01 7.06 -8.62
N LYS A 39 -5.87 8.32 -8.18
CA LYS A 39 -5.03 9.31 -8.88
C LYS A 39 -3.57 8.90 -8.95
N ILE A 40 -3.02 8.35 -7.86
CA ILE A 40 -1.66 7.77 -7.86
C ILE A 40 -1.57 6.61 -8.85
N HIS A 41 -2.58 5.73 -8.87
CA HIS A 41 -2.63 4.62 -9.82
C HIS A 41 -2.68 5.07 -11.27
N THR A 42 -3.53 6.05 -11.58
CA THR A 42 -3.67 6.60 -12.92
C THR A 42 -2.37 7.24 -13.41
N PHE A 43 -1.62 7.91 -12.53
CA PHE A 43 -0.41 8.64 -12.93
C PHE A 43 0.87 7.81 -12.90
N TYR A 44 1.05 6.96 -11.88
CA TYR A 44 2.28 6.19 -11.68
C TYR A 44 2.16 4.71 -12.03
N ARG A 45 0.95 4.13 -12.10
CA ARG A 45 0.70 2.69 -12.31
C ARG A 45 1.62 1.77 -11.47
N PRO A 46 1.68 1.93 -10.13
CA PRO A 46 2.60 1.17 -9.28
C PRO A 46 2.31 -0.34 -9.24
N SER A 47 1.14 -0.77 -9.71
CA SER A 47 0.79 -2.19 -9.88
C SER A 47 1.47 -2.86 -11.08
N GLU A 48 2.08 -2.09 -11.98
CA GLU A 48 2.66 -2.60 -13.22
C GLU A 48 4.18 -2.47 -13.20
N GLU A 49 4.87 -3.45 -13.78
CA GLU A 49 6.30 -3.40 -14.02
C GLU A 49 6.57 -2.67 -15.33
N LEU A 50 6.72 -1.35 -15.26
CA LEU A 50 7.00 -0.53 -16.43
C LEU A 50 8.51 -0.30 -16.54
N THR A 51 9.05 -0.49 -17.73
CA THR A 51 10.39 0.03 -18.07
C THR A 51 10.36 1.56 -18.17
N LEU A 52 11.51 2.22 -18.07
CA LEU A 52 11.61 3.68 -18.21
C LEU A 52 10.97 4.19 -19.51
N LYS A 53 11.13 3.47 -20.63
CA LYS A 53 10.55 3.83 -21.93
C LYS A 53 9.02 3.75 -21.89
N GLN A 54 8.47 2.66 -21.36
CA GLN A 54 7.02 2.48 -21.21
C GLN A 54 6.42 3.52 -20.27
N PHE A 55 7.07 3.75 -19.12
CA PHE A 55 6.66 4.77 -18.16
C PHE A 55 6.65 6.18 -18.77
N ARG A 56 7.67 6.52 -19.56
CA ARG A 56 7.72 7.81 -20.28
C ARG A 56 6.57 7.96 -21.26
N ASN A 57 6.28 6.93 -22.06
CA ASN A 57 5.16 6.96 -23.00
C ASN A 57 3.82 7.11 -22.25
N HIS A 58 3.65 6.38 -21.15
CA HIS A 58 2.47 6.49 -20.29
C HIS A 58 2.31 7.92 -19.74
N LEU A 59 3.37 8.50 -19.17
CA LEU A 59 3.33 9.87 -18.67
C LEU A 59 3.00 10.89 -19.76
N HIS A 60 3.48 10.69 -20.99
CA HIS A 60 3.16 11.57 -22.10
C HIS A 60 1.65 11.59 -22.41
N ILE A 61 1.02 10.40 -22.43
CA ILE A 61 -0.44 10.26 -22.62
C ILE A 61 -1.19 10.92 -21.47
N ILE A 62 -0.85 10.59 -20.22
CA ILE A 62 -1.54 11.14 -19.04
C ILE A 62 -1.38 12.66 -18.92
N GLN A 63 -0.21 13.21 -19.25
CA GLN A 63 0.00 14.66 -19.19
C GLN A 63 -0.78 15.41 -20.27
N ARG A 64 -1.04 14.75 -21.41
CA ARG A 64 -1.90 15.31 -22.46
C ARG A 64 -3.36 15.30 -22.03
N ASP A 65 -3.84 14.17 -21.52
CA ASP A 65 -5.27 13.96 -21.25
C ASP A 65 -5.70 14.56 -19.89
N HIS A 66 -4.77 14.60 -18.91
CA HIS A 66 -5.01 15.03 -17.53
C HIS A 66 -3.81 15.83 -16.95
N PRO A 67 -3.50 17.02 -17.47
CA PRO A 67 -2.33 17.81 -17.07
C PRO A 67 -2.25 18.11 -15.56
N GLN A 68 -3.41 18.28 -14.90
CA GLN A 68 -3.53 18.54 -13.47
C GLN A 68 -3.02 17.38 -12.60
N LEU A 69 -3.05 16.14 -13.09
CA LEU A 69 -2.64 14.97 -12.32
C LEU A 69 -1.16 15.00 -11.96
N ARG A 70 -0.31 15.68 -12.74
CA ARG A 70 1.11 15.79 -12.43
C ARG A 70 1.36 16.47 -11.08
N HIS A 71 0.68 17.58 -10.83
CA HIS A 71 0.84 18.33 -9.58
C HIS A 71 0.19 17.61 -8.41
N VAL A 72 -1.02 17.07 -8.62
CA VAL A 72 -1.75 16.34 -7.58
C VAL A 72 -0.98 15.08 -7.16
N SER A 73 -0.55 14.27 -8.12
CA SER A 73 0.18 13.01 -7.84
C SER A 73 1.54 13.27 -7.20
N GLY A 74 2.18 14.41 -7.49
CA GLY A 74 3.39 14.84 -6.79
C GLY A 74 3.16 15.11 -5.30
N LYS A 75 2.05 15.77 -4.93
CA LYS A 75 1.69 16.01 -3.52
C LYS A 75 1.32 14.72 -2.80
N LEU A 76 0.55 13.85 -3.45
CA LEU A 76 0.14 12.55 -2.91
C LEU A 76 1.35 11.63 -2.70
N TYR A 77 2.31 11.62 -3.63
CA TYR A 77 3.58 10.90 -3.49
C TYR A 77 4.32 11.32 -2.20
N ARG A 78 4.45 12.62 -1.94
CA ARG A 78 5.14 13.12 -0.74
C ARG A 78 4.47 12.66 0.56
N ARG A 79 3.13 12.55 0.58
CA ARG A 79 2.39 12.01 1.74
C ARG A 79 2.71 10.54 1.98
N ILE A 80 2.74 9.73 0.92
CA ILE A 80 3.13 8.31 1.02
C ILE A 80 4.59 8.18 1.46
N GLU A 81 5.50 8.93 0.85
CA GLU A 81 6.93 8.94 1.19
C GLU A 81 7.16 9.25 2.67
N HIS A 82 6.47 10.27 3.20
CA HIS A 82 6.53 10.63 4.60
C HIS A 82 5.94 9.53 5.51
N ALA A 83 4.81 8.92 5.13
CA ALA A 83 4.21 7.82 5.89
C ALA A 83 5.15 6.61 5.97
N VAL A 84 5.79 6.25 4.85
CA VAL A 84 6.79 5.16 4.80
C VAL A 84 8.00 5.50 5.67
N ALA A 85 8.52 6.72 5.61
CA ALA A 85 9.65 7.14 6.44
C ALA A 85 9.33 7.04 7.95
N GLN A 86 8.14 7.51 8.35
CA GLN A 86 7.68 7.40 9.74
C GLN A 86 7.48 5.95 10.18
N HIS A 87 6.95 5.10 9.32
CA HIS A 87 6.78 3.68 9.59
C HIS A 87 8.13 2.99 9.83
N THR A 88 9.11 3.20 8.95
CA THR A 88 10.47 2.68 9.10
C THR A 88 11.11 3.16 10.40
N GLN A 89 11.00 4.45 10.73
CA GLN A 89 11.57 5.00 11.96
C GLN A 89 10.95 4.38 13.22
N ARG A 90 9.63 4.11 13.22
CA ARG A 90 8.95 3.43 14.33
C ARG A 90 9.45 1.99 14.51
N GLN A 91 9.62 1.25 13.41
CA GLN A 91 10.15 -0.12 13.46
C GLN A 91 11.56 -0.17 14.04
N THR A 92 12.46 0.70 13.59
CA THR A 92 13.84 0.76 14.10
C THR A 92 13.89 1.08 15.60
N LYS A 93 13.06 2.03 16.08
CA LYS A 93 12.98 2.37 17.51
C LYS A 93 12.44 1.22 18.37
N GLN A 94 11.45 0.46 17.86
CA GLN A 94 10.90 -0.70 18.57
C GLN A 94 11.92 -1.84 18.67
N GLN A 95 12.70 -2.08 17.61
CA GLN A 95 13.78 -3.08 17.62
C GLN A 95 14.88 -2.73 18.63
N ALA A 96 15.37 -1.48 18.63
CA ALA A 96 16.37 -1.04 19.60
C ALA A 96 15.89 -1.11 21.07
N SER A 97 14.59 -0.95 21.30
CA SER A 97 13.99 -1.04 22.64
C SER A 97 13.78 -2.49 23.12
N ALA A 98 13.73 -3.46 22.19
CA ALA A 98 13.54 -4.87 22.48
C ALA A 98 14.85 -5.56 22.92
N GLU A 99 15.99 -5.12 22.39
CA GLU A 99 17.32 -5.68 22.73
C GLU A 99 17.82 -5.27 24.13
N GLY A 100 17.29 -4.18 24.71
CA GLY A 100 17.73 -3.66 26.01
C GLY A 100 16.86 -4.01 27.22
N ARG A 101 15.71 -4.67 27.05
CA ARG A 101 14.68 -4.75 28.12
C ARG A 101 14.22 -6.19 28.34
N LYS A 102 14.68 -6.84 29.41
CA LYS A 102 14.03 -8.02 30.01
C LYS A 102 12.64 -7.60 30.50
N GLN A 103 11.62 -7.67 29.65
CA GLN A 103 10.27 -7.25 30.00
C GLN A 103 9.54 -8.38 30.71
N ASN A 104 9.08 -8.11 31.94
CA ASN A 104 8.02 -8.89 32.58
C ASN A 104 6.81 -8.93 31.63
N LYS A 105 6.44 -10.14 31.19
CA LYS A 105 5.27 -10.40 30.35
C LYS A 105 4.00 -10.04 31.13
N VAL A 106 3.52 -8.81 31.02
CA VAL A 106 2.15 -8.48 31.40
C VAL A 106 1.25 -9.11 30.34
N PRO A 107 0.25 -9.95 30.71
CA PRO A 107 -0.59 -10.62 29.74
C PRO A 107 -1.34 -9.59 28.89
N ALA A 108 -1.22 -9.72 27.57
CA ALA A 108 -1.89 -8.85 26.61
C ALA A 108 -3.40 -8.91 26.84
N ARG A 109 -4.00 -7.78 27.22
CA ARG A 109 -5.45 -7.63 27.28
C ARG A 109 -6.01 -7.89 25.89
N ARG A 110 -6.73 -9.00 25.71
CA ARG A 110 -7.47 -9.34 24.49
C ARG A 110 -8.54 -8.26 24.29
N GLY A 111 -8.34 -7.35 23.34
CA GLY A 111 -9.31 -6.28 23.05
C GLY A 111 -8.72 -4.91 22.70
N GLY A 112 -7.52 -4.85 22.12
CA GLY A 112 -7.04 -3.60 21.53
C GLY A 112 -7.92 -3.16 20.35
N PRO A 113 -8.03 -1.86 20.05
CA PRO A 113 -8.84 -1.38 18.94
C PRO A 113 -8.31 -1.95 17.62
N VAL A 114 -9.17 -2.66 16.89
CA VAL A 114 -8.89 -3.16 15.54
C VAL A 114 -9.03 -2.00 14.57
N VAL A 115 -7.95 -1.64 13.88
CA VAL A 115 -7.96 -0.60 12.85
C VAL A 115 -7.90 -1.26 11.48
N VAL A 116 -8.91 -1.01 10.66
CA VAL A 116 -9.02 -1.53 9.30
C VAL A 116 -8.50 -0.48 8.31
N TYR A 117 -7.62 -0.88 7.40
CA TYR A 117 -7.04 0.00 6.38
C TYR A 117 -7.50 -0.43 4.99
N GLY A 118 -8.07 0.49 4.21
CA GLY A 118 -8.48 0.26 2.83
C GLY A 118 -7.36 0.59 1.84
N VAL A 119 -6.94 -0.40 1.05
CA VAL A 119 -6.03 -0.21 -0.09
C VAL A 119 -6.77 -0.60 -1.37
N VAL A 120 -6.97 0.37 -2.27
CA VAL A 120 -7.81 0.23 -3.45
C VAL A 120 -6.98 -0.25 -4.64
N ARG A 121 -7.20 -1.51 -5.04
CA ARG A 121 -6.52 -2.07 -6.21
C ARG A 121 -7.25 -1.70 -7.50
N PRO A 122 -6.54 -1.30 -8.57
CA PRO A 122 -7.16 -0.91 -9.83
C PRO A 122 -7.73 -2.10 -10.62
N LYS A 123 -7.20 -3.29 -10.39
CA LYS A 123 -7.71 -4.56 -10.91
C LYS A 123 -8.04 -5.47 -9.72
N PRO A 124 -9.18 -6.18 -9.74
CA PRO A 124 -9.46 -7.18 -8.74
C PRO A 124 -8.35 -8.24 -8.74
N ASP A 125 -7.79 -8.52 -7.57
CA ASP A 125 -6.79 -9.58 -7.41
C ASP A 125 -7.55 -10.91 -7.33
N LEU A 126 -7.68 -11.58 -8.48
CA LEU A 126 -8.44 -12.83 -8.60
C LEU A 126 -7.94 -13.91 -7.65
N ASN A 127 -6.63 -13.97 -7.40
CA ASN A 127 -6.05 -14.95 -6.47
C ASN A 127 -6.49 -14.69 -5.03
N LYS A 128 -6.54 -13.41 -4.63
CA LYS A 128 -7.06 -13.05 -3.30
C LYS A 128 -8.56 -13.29 -3.18
N LEU A 129 -9.32 -13.04 -4.24
CA LEU A 129 -10.76 -13.34 -4.27
C LEU A 129 -11.03 -14.84 -4.14
N LEU A 130 -10.32 -15.66 -4.93
CA LEU A 130 -10.39 -17.13 -4.82
C LEU A 130 -10.03 -17.61 -3.43
N LYS A 131 -8.96 -17.07 -2.83
CA LYS A 131 -8.57 -17.42 -1.46
C LYS A 131 -9.67 -17.08 -0.46
N ALA A 132 -10.25 -15.88 -0.53
CA ALA A 132 -11.33 -15.46 0.36
C ALA A 132 -12.59 -16.34 0.18
N LEU A 133 -12.94 -16.69 -1.06
CA LEU A 133 -14.06 -17.60 -1.33
C LEU A 133 -13.83 -18.99 -0.74
N VAL A 134 -12.62 -19.53 -0.84
CA VAL A 134 -12.28 -20.83 -0.24
C VAL A 134 -12.30 -20.76 1.29
N GLU A 135 -11.83 -19.66 1.88
CA GLU A 135 -11.89 -19.47 3.34
C GLU A 135 -13.36 -19.39 3.83
N MET A 136 -14.23 -18.63 3.17
CA MET A 136 -15.66 -18.57 3.52
C MET A 136 -16.36 -19.93 3.41
N ALA A 137 -16.08 -20.68 2.33
CA ALA A 137 -16.67 -22.02 2.15
C ALA A 137 -16.22 -23.02 3.22
N ARG A 138 -15.02 -22.85 3.79
CA ARG A 138 -14.52 -23.68 4.91
C ARG A 138 -15.20 -23.29 6.22
N GLU A 139 -15.38 -22.00 6.46
CA GLU A 139 -16.09 -21.51 7.65
C GLU A 139 -17.54 -22.02 7.67
N GLU A 140 -18.24 -22.02 6.53
CA GLU A 140 -19.59 -22.60 6.42
C GLU A 140 -19.63 -24.11 6.72
N GLN A 141 -18.66 -24.88 6.22
CA GLN A 141 -18.57 -26.32 6.51
C GLN A 141 -18.28 -26.61 8.00
N ASP A 142 -17.45 -25.79 8.62
CA ASP A 142 -17.13 -25.91 10.04
C ASP A 142 -18.34 -25.54 10.92
N GLU A 143 -19.17 -24.58 10.52
CA GLU A 143 -20.44 -24.27 11.22
C GLU A 143 -21.49 -25.39 11.07
N ASP A 144 -21.61 -25.99 9.88
CA ASP A 144 -22.53 -27.11 9.60
C ASP A 144 -22.15 -28.39 10.37
N ASN A 145 -20.86 -28.67 10.53
CA ASN A 145 -20.40 -29.84 11.29
C ASN A 145 -20.60 -29.67 12.80
N LYS A 146 -20.51 -28.43 13.28
CA LYS A 146 -20.67 -28.08 14.71
C LYS A 146 -22.12 -28.05 15.16
N SER A 147 -23.06 -27.85 14.22
CA SER A 147 -24.50 -27.88 14.47
C SER A 147 -25.13 -29.29 14.35
N ARG A 148 -24.36 -30.28 13.88
CA ARG A 148 -24.75 -31.70 13.81
C ARG A 148 -24.16 -32.59 14.91
N SER A 149 -23.27 -32.06 15.75
CA SER A 149 -22.71 -32.72 16.95
C SER A 149 -23.39 -32.22 18.21
#